data_AF-A0A3C1PDA6-F1
#
_entry.id   AF-A0A3C1PDA6-F1
#
_cell.length_a   1.000
_cell.length_b   1.000
_cell.length_c   1.000
_cell.angle_alpha   90.00
_cell.angle_beta   90.00
_cell.angle_gamma   90.00
#
_symmetry.space_group_name_H-M   'P 1'
#
loop_
_entity.id
_entity.type
_entity.pdbx_description
1 polymer ?
#
loop_
_entity_poly.entity_id
_entity_poly.type
_entity_poly.pdbx_seq_one_letter_code
_entity_poly.pdbx_strand_id
1 'polypeptide(L)'
;HQFSPHGVTATATLAESHIAIHTWPELGYFAADLFFCGAGNPNRAIKLLETALQAKQVRFREFKRGYEPDETEIPDSISEESLATLVETGTRG
;
A
#
# COMPACT_ATOMS: atom_id res chain seq x y z
N HIS A 1 2.39 -4.94 -19.18
CA HIS A 1 1.74 -5.92 -20.05
C HIS A 1 0.71 -5.21 -20.93
N GLN A 2 0.90 -5.25 -22.24
CA GLN A 2 -0.03 -4.67 -23.21
C GLN A 2 -1.05 -5.74 -23.59
N PHE A 3 -2.34 -5.47 -23.42
CA PHE A 3 -3.42 -6.28 -23.97
C PHE A 3 -3.71 -5.87 -25.42
N SER A 4 -4.10 -6.84 -26.24
CA SER A 4 -4.55 -6.66 -27.62
C SER A 4 -6.08 -6.62 -27.63
N PRO A 5 -6.75 -5.73 -28.41
CA PRO A 5 -6.18 -4.80 -29.39
C PRO A 5 -5.62 -3.50 -28.80
N HIS A 6 -6.07 -3.07 -27.61
CA HIS A 6 -5.63 -1.86 -26.91
C HIS A 6 -5.61 -2.10 -25.38
N GLY A 7 -4.86 -1.30 -24.62
CA GLY A 7 -4.79 -1.36 -23.14
C GLY A 7 -3.45 -1.79 -22.56
N VAL A 8 -2.98 -1.05 -21.57
CA VAL A 8 -1.72 -1.29 -20.83
C VAL A 8 -2.04 -1.57 -19.38
N THR A 9 -1.55 -2.69 -18.86
CA THR A 9 -1.31 -2.90 -17.43
C THR A 9 0.14 -2.56 -17.11
N ALA A 10 0.39 -1.57 -16.25
CA ALA A 10 1.71 -1.25 -15.73
C ALA A 10 1.74 -1.54 -14.23
N THR A 11 2.75 -2.28 -13.78
CA THR A 11 2.99 -2.53 -12.36
C THR A 11 4.40 -2.06 -12.00
N ALA A 12 4.51 -1.31 -10.91
CA ALA A 12 5.78 -0.95 -10.30
C ALA A 12 5.77 -1.46 -8.86
N THR A 13 6.64 -2.42 -8.56
CA THR A 13 6.82 -2.96 -7.22
C THR A 13 7.99 -2.23 -6.56
N LEU A 14 7.74 -1.59 -5.42
CA LEU A 14 8.76 -1.06 -4.52
C LEU A 14 8.91 -2.04 -3.35
N ALA A 15 10.00 -1.92 -2.59
CA ALA A 15 10.38 -2.89 -1.54
C ALA A 15 9.23 -3.29 -0.59
N GLU A 16 8.35 -2.34 -0.23
CA GLU A 16 7.20 -2.56 0.67
C GLU A 16 5.90 -1.91 0.14
N SER A 17 5.88 -1.57 -1.16
CA SER A 17 4.83 -0.76 -1.74
C SER A 17 4.58 -1.14 -3.20
N HIS A 18 3.42 -0.80 -3.75
CA HIS A 18 3.14 -1.11 -5.15
C HIS A 18 2.26 -0.05 -5.82
N ILE A 19 2.47 0.12 -7.11
CA ILE A 19 1.58 0.85 -7.98
C ILE A 19 1.13 -0.12 -9.07
N ALA A 20 -0.17 -0.31 -9.21
CA ALA A 20 -0.78 -1.06 -10.30
C ALA A 20 -1.71 -0.14 -11.08
N ILE A 21 -1.57 -0.11 -12.40
CA ILE A 21 -2.40 0.70 -13.29
C ILE A 21 -2.92 -0.21 -14.40
N HIS A 22 -4.22 -0.16 -14.64
CA HIS A 22 -4.91 -0.87 -15.71
C HIS A 22 -5.65 0.14 -16.57
N THR A 23 -5.45 0.08 -17.89
CA THR A 23 -6.09 1.00 -18.83
C THR A 23 -6.93 0.23 -19.86
N TRP A 24 -8.11 0.78 -20.16
CA TRP A 24 -9.04 0.32 -21.20
C TRP A 24 -9.35 1.50 -22.13
N PRO A 25 -8.47 1.77 -23.12
CA PRO A 25 -8.60 2.89 -24.04
C PRO A 25 -9.93 2.90 -24.80
N GLU A 26 -10.49 1.74 -25.11
CA GLU A 26 -11.78 1.56 -25.78
C GLU A 26 -12.96 2.10 -24.97
N LEU A 27 -12.81 2.21 -23.65
CA LEU A 27 -13.79 2.83 -22.75
C LEU A 27 -13.36 4.24 -22.31
N GLY A 28 -12.17 4.70 -22.71
CA GLY A 28 -11.55 5.91 -22.17
C GLY A 28 -11.35 5.85 -20.66
N TYR A 29 -11.08 4.65 -20.12
CA TYR A 29 -11.07 4.38 -18.68
C TYR A 29 -9.72 3.89 -18.19
N PHE A 30 -9.40 4.19 -16.93
CA PHE A 30 -8.30 3.57 -16.21
C PHE A 30 -8.68 3.31 -14.75
N ALA A 31 -8.06 2.29 -14.17
CA ALA A 31 -8.07 2.01 -12.74
C ALA A 31 -6.62 2.00 -12.24
N ALA A 32 -6.39 2.53 -11.05
CA ALA A 32 -5.07 2.54 -10.45
C ALA A 32 -5.12 2.29 -8.94
N ASP A 33 -4.27 1.39 -8.47
CA ASP A 33 -4.01 1.11 -7.06
C ASP A 33 -2.64 1.70 -6.70
N LEU A 34 -2.63 2.64 -5.76
CA LEU A 34 -1.43 3.34 -5.31
C LEU A 34 -1.16 3.03 -3.85
N PHE A 35 -0.23 2.11 -3.59
CA PHE A 35 0.17 1.70 -2.26
C PHE A 35 1.54 2.30 -1.93
N PHE A 36 1.57 3.20 -0.95
CA PHE A 36 2.79 3.85 -0.47
C PHE A 36 3.10 3.40 0.97
N CYS A 37 4.39 3.25 1.28
CA CYS A 37 4.90 3.14 2.65
C CYS A 37 5.58 4.46 3.04
N GLY A 38 5.47 4.88 4.30
CA GLY A 38 6.13 6.08 4.82
C GLY A 38 5.64 7.41 4.20
N ALA A 39 6.57 8.28 3.82
CA ALA A 39 6.32 9.67 3.40
C ALA A 39 5.83 9.85 1.95
N GLY A 40 5.22 8.82 1.35
CA GLY A 40 4.65 8.91 0.00
C GLY A 40 3.53 9.94 -0.10
N ASN A 41 3.43 10.66 -1.22
CA ASN A 41 2.37 11.65 -1.45
C ASN A 41 1.36 11.14 -2.50
N PRO A 42 0.24 10.54 -2.09
CA PRO A 42 -0.75 9.98 -3.02
C PRO A 42 -1.36 11.05 -3.93
N ASN A 43 -1.59 12.27 -3.42
CA ASN A 43 -2.13 13.37 -4.22
C ASN A 43 -1.23 13.74 -5.41
N ARG A 44 0.09 13.68 -5.24
CA ARG A 44 1.04 13.95 -6.33
C ARG A 44 0.98 12.86 -7.39
N ALA A 45 0.88 11.60 -6.99
CA ALA A 45 0.76 10.48 -7.91
C ALA A 45 -0.56 10.56 -8.71
N ILE A 46 -1.68 10.86 -8.04
CA ILE A 46 -2.99 11.04 -8.70
C ILE A 46 -2.94 12.16 -9.74
N LYS A 47 -2.39 13.34 -9.40
CA LYS A 47 -2.25 14.45 -10.36
C LYS A 47 -1.38 14.10 -11.57
N LEU A 48 -0.32 13.31 -11.34
CA LEU A 48 0.55 12.85 -12.42
C LEU A 48 -0.21 11.91 -13.36
N LEU A 49 -1.00 10.97 -12.82
CA LEU A 49 -1.84 10.08 -13.63
C LEU A 49 -2.94 10.83 -14.39
N GLU A 50 -3.61 11.77 -13.72
CA GLU A 50 -4.64 12.62 -14.34
C GLU A 50 -4.08 13.37 -15.56
N THR A 51 -2.91 13.97 -15.41
CA THR A 51 -2.24 14.72 -16.49
C THR A 51 -1.75 13.78 -17.60
N ALA A 52 -1.05 12.70 -17.23
CA ALA A 52 -0.43 11.78 -18.20
C ALA A 52 -1.47 11.00 -19.03
N LEU A 53 -2.60 10.64 -18.42
CA LEU A 53 -3.70 9.93 -19.09
C LEU A 53 -4.78 10.88 -19.64
N GLN A 54 -4.59 12.19 -19.49
CA GLN A 54 -5.54 13.23 -19.90
C GLN A 54 -6.97 12.97 -19.38
N ALA A 55 -7.06 12.50 -18.14
CA ALA A 55 -8.33 12.13 -17.54
C ALA A 55 -9.19 13.38 -17.31
N LYS A 56 -10.42 13.38 -17.84
CA LYS A 56 -11.37 14.49 -17.64
C LYS A 56 -12.05 14.46 -16.27
N GLN A 57 -12.04 13.30 -15.63
CA GLN A 57 -12.62 13.08 -14.31
C GLN A 57 -11.82 12.01 -13.59
N VAL A 58 -11.50 12.28 -12.32
CA VAL A 58 -10.84 11.33 -11.43
C VAL A 58 -11.67 11.19 -10.17
N ARG A 59 -11.89 9.94 -9.75
CA ARG A 59 -12.45 9.60 -8.45
C ARG A 59 -11.46 8.67 -7.76
N PHE A 60 -11.14 8.97 -6.51
CA PHE A 60 -10.26 8.12 -5.71
C PHE A 60 -10.77 8.04 -4.28
N ARG A 61 -10.35 6.98 -3.59
CA ARG A 61 -10.57 6.81 -2.17
C ARG A 61 -9.23 6.45 -1.54
N GLU A 62 -8.94 7.13 -0.44
CA GLU A 62 -7.73 6.90 0.32
C GLU A 62 -8.04 6.01 1.53
N PHE A 63 -7.16 5.05 1.79
CA PHE A 63 -7.22 4.18 2.96
C PHE A 63 -5.86 4.23 3.64
N LYS A 64 -5.82 4.74 4.87
CA LYS A 64 -4.64 4.62 5.73
C LYS A 64 -4.45 3.15 6.10
N ARG A 65 -3.21 2.66 6.01
CA ARG A 65 -2.83 1.28 6.30
C ARG A 65 -1.71 1.28 7.34
N GLY A 66 -1.67 0.25 8.18
CA GLY A 66 -0.77 0.15 9.33
C GLY A 66 -1.51 0.29 10.65
N TYR A 67 -0.84 -0.10 11.73
CA TYR A 67 -1.29 0.11 13.10
C TYR A 67 -0.42 1.21 13.70
N GLU A 68 -1.03 2.21 14.33
CA GLU A 68 -0.31 2.95 15.35
C GLU A 68 -0.13 1.95 16.51
N PRO A 69 1.10 1.69 16.99
CA PRO A 69 1.24 0.87 18.18
C PRO A 69 0.42 1.55 19.27
N ASP A 70 -0.52 0.81 19.85
CA ASP A 70 -1.25 1.29 21.02
C ASP A 70 -0.19 1.58 22.08
N GLU A 71 -0.06 2.84 22.53
CA GLU A 71 0.83 3.18 23.66
C GLU A 71 0.31 2.56 24.97
N THR A 72 -0.80 1.84 24.94
CA THR A 72 -1.34 1.14 26.10
C THR A 72 -0.67 -0.23 26.27
N GLU A 73 0.16 -0.28 27.32
CA GLU A 73 0.59 -1.46 28.07
C GLU A 73 1.82 -2.21 27.55
N ILE A 74 2.97 -1.55 27.52
CA ILE A 74 4.15 -2.18 28.14
C ILE A 74 4.15 -1.70 29.59
N PRO A 75 3.73 -2.52 30.58
CA PRO A 75 4.01 -2.18 31.96
C PRO A 75 5.52 -2.05 32.10
N ASP A 76 6.01 -0.94 32.65
CA ASP A 76 7.42 -0.66 32.99
C ASP A 76 8.07 -1.71 33.92
N SER A 77 7.38 -2.81 34.21
CA SER A 77 7.83 -3.92 35.04
C SER A 77 7.55 -5.26 34.36
N ILE A 78 8.22 -5.55 33.25
CA ILE A 78 8.53 -6.94 32.93
C ILE A 78 9.95 -7.17 33.45
N SER A 79 10.07 -7.78 34.63
CA SER A 79 11.35 -8.28 35.13
C SER A 79 11.89 -9.33 34.16
N GLU A 80 13.21 -9.39 33.95
CA GLU A 80 13.85 -10.32 32.99
C GLU A 80 13.44 -11.80 33.19
N GLU A 81 13.02 -12.20 34.39
CA GLU A 81 12.47 -13.54 34.67
C GLU A 81 11.18 -13.85 33.88
N SER A 82 10.32 -12.86 33.61
CA SER A 82 9.09 -13.06 32.86
C SER A 82 9.34 -13.19 31.36
N LEU A 83 10.41 -12.58 30.83
CA LEU A 83 10.84 -12.76 29.44
C LEU A 83 11.39 -14.16 29.19
N ALA A 84 12.18 -14.70 30.13
CA ALA A 84 12.74 -16.05 30.02
C ALA A 84 11.64 -17.13 29.94
N THR A 85 10.58 -16.98 30.73
CA THR A 85 9.45 -17.95 30.78
C THR A 85 8.63 -17.97 29.48
N LEU A 86 8.46 -16.82 28.82
CA LEU A 86 7.74 -16.74 27.54
C LEU A 86 8.53 -17.40 26.39
N VAL A 87 9.86 -17.29 26.41
CA VAL A 87 10.73 -17.88 25.38
C VAL A 87 10.77 -19.41 25.50
N GLU A 88 10.80 -19.96 26.72
CA GLU A 88 10.83 -21.41 26.93
C GLU A 88 9.53 -22.11 26.52
N THR A 89 8.38 -21.45 26.71
CA THR A 89 7.06 -22.03 26.36
C THR A 89 6.74 -21.94 24.86
N GLY A 90 7.39 -21.04 24.11
CA GLY A 90 7.21 -20.87 22.66
C GLY A 90 7.98 -21.87 21.77
N THR A 91 8.89 -22.67 22.32
CA THR A 91 9.70 -23.65 21.57
C THR A 91 9.17 -25.09 21.59
N ARG A 92 7.96 -25.32 22.10
CA ARG A 92 7.24 -26.60 21.96
C ARG A 92 6.01 -26.44 21.08
N GLY A 93 6.26 -26.31 19.78
CA GLY A 93 5.30 -26.49 18.70
C GLY A 93 5.96 -27.29 17.59
#